data_AF-A0A836Q365-F1
#
_entry.id   AF-A0A836Q365-F1
#
_cell.length_a   1.000
_cell.length_b   1.000
_cell.length_c   1.000
_cell.angle_alpha   90.00
_cell.angle_beta   90.00
_cell.angle_gamma   90.00
#
_symmetry.space_group_name_H-M   'P 1'
#
loop_
_entity.id
_entity.type
_entity.pdbx_description
1 polymer ?
#
loop_
_entity_poly.entity_id
_entity_poly.type
_entity_poly.pdbx_seq_one_letter_code
_entity_poly.pdbx_strand_id
1 'polypeptide(L)'
;MEPARQMNNLRSFQAGAAAQNNTASLSQHKQLKRMRLGQLLIESQLVSGEHLHEALTISAHTGQKMGKVLSSLQYISEKDMQSALLAQSLVGEGILDERTAIAALKKAVEAGLSLAEVLDESAPEKAAVERVLELEQLVIRANLVSQQAFELALDKSRSEGVPFGRALILTNGIAFSLLSSALEAVSQVRNGALDATDAVKALKEVKKNQYTLDDALHGLKISPKSSINRIKLGDLLTSGKVISERDNLVAVERSLIERRMLGEILVASGLVPSGVLNDTLALQDMVLKGVISIDSAAKAVRMMRDERISLQQAAAVLKLFADEAHADDAIALLIKANLVNSDLYSRAVRMQMQHRMGPLKALVASQLLSPITHKAAISARKMVADGDLSEAEAVVCLQTVDRKRCTLIEALSEIRGESRRKAPVQEHSDEMKVLFEQKKAECKAERRSMSMRVIVAIMAVVGVLCLIVQLTVPQDWHIPAMAMVGLVGSIGVFVVGKAGTREDELAEQAVLKEAENARGMINRFRTKR
;
A
#
# COMPACT_ATOMS: atom_id res chain seq x y z
N MET A 1 -27.08 39.40 -52.56
CA MET A 1 -26.84 38.02 -53.05
C MET A 1 -25.33 37.89 -53.25
N GLU A 2 -24.47 37.76 -52.24
CA GLU A 2 -24.51 36.78 -51.12
C GLU A 2 -24.79 35.35 -51.63
N PRO A 3 -24.33 34.29 -50.94
CA PRO A 3 -23.01 34.03 -50.34
C PRO A 3 -22.70 32.51 -50.43
N ALA A 4 -21.73 32.04 -51.23
CA ALA A 4 -21.54 30.58 -51.33
C ALA A 4 -20.11 30.05 -51.51
N ARG A 5 -19.07 30.89 -51.59
CA ARG A 5 -17.72 30.41 -51.91
C ARG A 5 -16.59 30.80 -50.96
N GLN A 6 -16.88 31.55 -49.89
CA GLN A 6 -15.91 31.83 -48.82
C GLN A 6 -16.15 31.02 -47.53
N MET A 7 -17.07 30.05 -47.55
CA MET A 7 -17.48 29.31 -46.34
C MET A 7 -16.89 27.89 -46.23
N ASN A 8 -16.02 27.45 -47.15
CA ASN A 8 -15.45 26.09 -47.14
C ASN A 8 -13.97 25.98 -46.74
N ASN A 9 -13.25 27.10 -46.57
CA ASN A 9 -11.85 27.09 -46.11
C ASN A 9 -11.70 27.37 -44.60
N LEU A 10 -12.82 27.47 -43.87
CA LEU A 10 -12.83 27.66 -42.41
C LEU A 10 -13.23 26.41 -41.62
N ARG A 11 -13.51 25.28 -42.29
CA ARG A 11 -13.83 24.00 -41.63
C ARG A 11 -12.73 22.94 -41.67
N SER A 12 -11.70 23.10 -42.51
CA SER A 12 -10.58 22.14 -42.60
C SER A 12 -9.38 22.47 -41.70
N PHE A 13 -9.37 23.62 -41.01
CA PHE A 13 -8.35 23.95 -40.01
C PHE A 13 -8.77 23.64 -38.55
N GLN A 14 -10.04 23.26 -38.32
CA GLN A 14 -10.56 22.91 -36.99
C GLN A 14 -10.58 21.39 -36.70
N ALA A 15 -10.21 20.54 -37.66
CA ALA A 15 -10.14 19.08 -37.44
C ALA A 15 -8.76 18.58 -36.96
N GLY A 16 -7.72 19.42 -37.01
CA GLY A 16 -6.36 19.07 -36.54
C GLY A 16 -6.05 19.46 -35.08
N ALA A 17 -6.85 20.32 -34.46
CA ALA A 17 -6.66 20.77 -33.08
C ALA A 17 -7.43 19.94 -32.04
N ALA A 18 -8.29 19.01 -32.48
CA ALA A 18 -9.12 18.18 -31.60
C ALA A 18 -8.45 16.87 -31.14
N ALA A 19 -7.24 16.56 -31.62
CA ALA A 19 -6.54 15.29 -31.33
C ALA A 19 -5.44 15.40 -30.25
N GLN A 20 -5.31 16.53 -29.56
CA GLN A 20 -4.39 16.70 -28.41
C GLN A 20 -5.08 16.81 -27.05
N ASN A 21 -6.41 16.70 -26.99
CA ASN A 21 -7.16 16.87 -25.74
C ASN A 21 -7.51 15.57 -24.99
N ASN A 22 -6.98 14.41 -25.40
CA ASN A 22 -7.28 13.12 -24.74
C ASN A 22 -6.14 12.52 -23.90
N THR A 23 -5.12 13.31 -23.54
CA THR A 23 -4.08 12.92 -22.57
C THR A 23 -4.13 13.73 -21.26
N ALA A 24 -5.26 14.39 -20.97
CA ALA A 24 -5.45 15.20 -19.76
C ALA A 24 -6.48 14.61 -18.77
N SER A 25 -6.73 13.30 -18.81
CA SER A 25 -7.69 12.61 -17.93
C SER A 25 -7.05 11.84 -16.76
N LEU A 26 -5.87 12.26 -16.29
CA LEU A 26 -5.22 11.71 -15.09
C LEU A 26 -4.61 12.76 -14.13
N SER A 27 -5.04 14.01 -14.22
CA SER A 27 -4.65 15.06 -13.28
C SER A 27 -5.87 15.77 -12.70
N GLN A 28 -6.70 15.04 -11.95
CA GLN A 28 -7.56 15.65 -10.94
C GLN A 28 -6.71 16.04 -9.72
N HIS A 29 -5.74 16.94 -9.93
CA HIS A 29 -5.29 17.80 -8.85
C HIS A 29 -6.33 18.90 -8.73
N LYS A 30 -6.98 18.97 -7.57
CA LYS A 30 -7.83 20.08 -7.12
C LYS A 30 -7.16 21.40 -7.51
N GLN A 31 -7.59 22.02 -8.62
CA GLN A 31 -7.11 23.32 -9.06
C GLN A 31 -7.48 24.30 -7.93
N LEU A 32 -6.50 24.66 -7.10
CA LEU A 32 -6.65 25.69 -6.10
C LEU A 32 -6.96 26.98 -6.86
N LYS A 33 -8.24 27.37 -6.84
CA LYS A 33 -8.73 28.60 -7.46
C LYS A 33 -8.04 29.76 -6.76
N ARG A 34 -7.01 30.33 -7.40
CA ARG A 34 -6.25 31.44 -6.84
C ARG A 34 -7.18 32.66 -6.73
N MET A 35 -7.56 32.99 -5.50
CA MET A 35 -8.41 34.14 -5.20
C MET A 35 -7.73 35.44 -5.66
N ARG A 36 -8.48 36.32 -6.34
CA ARG A 36 -7.97 37.61 -6.81
C ARG A 36 -8.05 38.63 -5.67
N LEU A 37 -6.93 39.27 -5.35
CA LEU A 37 -6.85 40.26 -4.26
C LEU A 37 -7.88 41.38 -4.40
N GLY A 38 -8.08 41.91 -5.62
CA GLY A 38 -9.06 42.96 -5.87
C GLY A 38 -10.51 42.54 -5.56
N GLN A 39 -10.86 41.27 -5.82
CA GLN A 39 -12.18 40.73 -5.48
C GLN A 39 -12.33 40.61 -3.96
N LEU A 40 -11.30 40.10 -3.28
CA LEU A 40 -11.27 40.00 -1.82
C LEU A 40 -11.44 41.37 -1.15
N LEU A 41 -10.75 42.41 -1.65
CA LEU A 41 -10.84 43.78 -1.13
C LEU A 41 -12.26 44.39 -1.29
N ILE A 42 -12.92 44.14 -2.42
CA ILE A 42 -14.29 44.61 -2.64
C ILE A 42 -15.27 43.85 -1.74
N GLU A 43 -15.18 42.52 -1.70
CA GLU A 43 -16.13 41.67 -0.96
C GLU A 43 -16.01 41.85 0.56
N SER A 44 -14.81 42.16 1.05
CA SER A 44 -14.54 42.55 2.45
C SER A 44 -14.86 44.01 2.75
N GLN A 45 -15.36 44.79 1.78
CA GLN A 45 -15.68 46.22 1.93
C GLN A 45 -14.50 47.11 2.33
N LEU A 46 -13.27 46.64 2.07
CA LEU A 46 -12.04 47.38 2.33
C LEU A 46 -11.78 48.48 1.30
N VAL A 47 -12.22 48.27 0.04
CA VAL A 47 -12.02 49.22 -1.07
C VAL A 47 -13.26 49.22 -1.97
N SER A 48 -13.68 50.39 -2.46
CA SER A 48 -14.77 50.51 -3.43
C SER A 48 -14.33 50.08 -4.84
N GLY A 49 -15.27 49.68 -5.69
CA GLY A 49 -14.97 49.33 -7.08
C GLY A 49 -14.35 50.49 -7.87
N GLU A 50 -14.72 51.73 -7.54
CA GLU A 50 -14.19 52.95 -8.16
C GLU A 50 -12.72 53.17 -7.78
N HIS A 51 -12.41 53.11 -6.47
CA HIS A 51 -11.03 53.25 -5.96
C HIS A 51 -10.12 52.13 -6.48
N LEU A 52 -10.64 50.91 -6.63
CA LEU A 52 -9.89 49.80 -7.21
C LEU A 52 -9.59 50.04 -8.70
N HIS A 53 -10.55 50.57 -9.46
CA HIS A 53 -10.38 50.86 -10.89
C HIS A 53 -9.35 51.97 -11.12
N GLU A 54 -9.40 53.04 -10.32
CA GLU A 54 -8.41 54.11 -10.34
C GLU A 54 -7.01 53.59 -10.01
N ALA A 55 -6.87 52.79 -8.94
CA ALA A 55 -5.59 52.19 -8.57
C ALA A 55 -5.04 51.23 -9.62
N LEU A 56 -5.91 50.48 -10.34
CA LEU A 56 -5.50 49.62 -11.45
C LEU A 56 -5.00 50.44 -12.65
N THR A 57 -5.66 51.57 -12.94
CA THR A 57 -5.26 52.48 -14.03
C THR A 57 -3.90 53.09 -13.74
N ILE A 58 -3.69 53.60 -12.52
CA ILE A 58 -2.40 54.17 -12.09
C ILE A 58 -1.31 53.08 -12.03
N SER A 59 -1.63 51.88 -11.54
CA SER A 59 -0.72 50.72 -11.54
C SER A 59 -0.26 50.34 -12.95
N ALA A 60 -1.15 50.39 -13.94
CA ALA A 60 -0.81 50.11 -15.34
C ALA A 60 0.13 51.17 -15.96
N HIS A 61 -0.06 52.45 -15.63
CA HIS A 61 0.77 53.53 -16.18
C HIS A 61 2.13 53.67 -15.46
N THR A 62 2.20 53.32 -14.17
CA THR A 62 3.41 53.49 -13.34
C THR A 62 4.23 52.21 -13.17
N GLY A 63 3.66 51.04 -13.46
CA GLY A 63 4.29 49.73 -13.23
C GLY A 63 4.36 49.32 -11.75
N GLN A 64 3.81 50.10 -10.83
CA GLN A 64 3.78 49.77 -9.40
C GLN A 64 2.71 48.73 -9.08
N LYS A 65 2.92 47.90 -8.05
CA LYS A 65 1.91 46.90 -7.62
C LYS A 65 0.64 47.62 -7.13
N MET A 66 -0.53 47.18 -7.59
CA MET A 66 -1.84 47.75 -7.25
C MET A 66 -2.06 47.94 -5.72
N GLY A 67 -1.62 47.00 -4.88
CA GLY A 67 -1.70 47.17 -3.42
C GLY A 67 -0.85 48.33 -2.85
N LYS A 68 0.31 48.62 -3.46
CA LYS A 68 1.13 49.78 -3.09
C LYS A 68 0.46 51.09 -3.52
N VAL A 69 -0.14 51.10 -4.72
CA VAL A 69 -0.88 52.25 -5.23
C VAL A 69 -2.07 52.58 -4.32
N LEU A 70 -2.87 51.56 -3.94
CA LEU A 70 -3.98 51.73 -2.99
C LEU A 70 -3.53 52.29 -1.64
N SER A 71 -2.37 51.86 -1.13
CA SER A 71 -1.82 52.38 0.13
C SER A 71 -1.31 53.81 -0.02
N SER A 72 -0.67 54.15 -1.16
CA SER A 72 -0.16 55.51 -1.43
C SER A 72 -1.27 56.53 -1.63
N LEU A 73 -2.41 56.11 -2.19
CA LEU A 73 -3.61 56.94 -2.35
C LEU A 73 -4.45 56.99 -1.06
N GLN A 74 -4.00 56.34 0.01
CA GLN A 74 -4.69 56.25 1.30
C GLN A 74 -6.10 55.66 1.23
N TYR A 75 -6.41 54.86 0.20
CA TYR A 75 -7.70 54.16 0.10
C TYR A 75 -7.79 52.94 1.00
N ILE A 76 -6.66 52.43 1.48
CA ILE A 76 -6.56 51.34 2.44
C ILE A 76 -5.34 51.56 3.33
N SER A 77 -5.45 51.24 4.62
CA SER A 77 -4.32 51.31 5.53
C SER A 77 -3.29 50.21 5.23
N GLU A 78 -2.03 50.43 5.61
CA GLU A 78 -1.00 49.41 5.44
C GLU A 78 -1.32 48.14 6.26
N LYS A 79 -1.92 48.30 7.46
CA LYS A 79 -2.35 47.21 8.34
C LYS A 79 -3.44 46.35 7.68
N ASP A 80 -4.42 46.99 7.04
CA ASP A 80 -5.53 46.30 6.39
C ASP A 80 -5.10 45.63 5.08
N MET A 81 -4.18 46.26 4.33
CA MET A 81 -3.57 45.67 3.14
C MET A 81 -2.77 44.41 3.50
N GLN A 82 -2.00 44.43 4.60
CA GLN A 82 -1.29 43.25 5.09
C GLN A 82 -2.26 42.14 5.50
N SER A 83 -3.35 42.48 6.18
CA SER A 83 -4.41 41.54 6.55
C SER A 83 -5.07 40.90 5.31
N ALA A 84 -5.38 41.68 4.27
CA ALA A 84 -5.96 41.17 3.03
C ALA A 84 -5.00 40.26 2.24
N LEU A 85 -3.70 40.57 2.22
CA LEU A 85 -2.67 39.71 1.62
C LEU A 85 -2.52 38.39 2.37
N LEU A 86 -2.56 38.42 3.71
CA LEU A 86 -2.50 37.22 4.54
C LEU A 86 -3.72 36.32 4.27
N ALA A 87 -4.93 36.89 4.27
CA ALA A 87 -6.15 36.17 3.89
C ALA A 87 -6.04 35.53 2.50
N GLN A 88 -5.53 36.26 1.51
CA GLN A 88 -5.33 35.74 0.15
C GLN A 88 -4.37 34.55 0.11
N SER A 89 -3.28 34.59 0.90
CA SER A 89 -2.33 33.46 1.01
C SER A 89 -2.99 32.25 1.66
N LEU A 90 -3.68 32.45 2.79
CA LEU A 90 -4.35 31.38 3.54
C LEU A 90 -5.45 30.69 2.72
N VAL A 91 -6.20 31.45 1.91
CA VAL A 91 -7.19 30.88 0.97
C VAL A 91 -6.49 30.17 -0.19
N GLY A 92 -5.39 30.72 -0.69
CA GLY A 92 -4.59 30.10 -1.75
C GLY A 92 -3.94 28.78 -1.34
N GLU A 93 -3.56 28.65 -0.07
CA GLU A 93 -3.01 27.44 0.56
C GLU A 93 -4.11 26.46 1.02
N GLY A 94 -5.37 26.87 0.97
CA GLY A 94 -6.53 26.06 1.37
C GLY A 94 -6.70 25.91 2.88
N ILE A 95 -6.05 26.76 3.68
CA ILE A 95 -6.15 26.79 5.15
C ILE A 95 -7.46 27.47 5.57
N LEU A 96 -7.88 28.49 4.84
CA LEU A 96 -9.09 29.27 5.11
C LEU A 96 -10.05 29.21 3.93
N ASP A 97 -11.35 29.03 4.20
CA ASP A 97 -12.38 29.10 3.16
C ASP A 97 -12.62 30.57 2.75
N GLU A 98 -12.97 30.78 1.48
CA GLU A 98 -13.19 32.10 0.88
C GLU A 98 -14.21 32.93 1.66
N ARG A 99 -15.32 32.30 2.06
CA ARG A 99 -16.38 32.95 2.84
C ARG A 99 -15.91 33.34 4.25
N THR A 100 -15.11 32.49 4.89
CA THR A 100 -14.58 32.74 6.23
C THR A 100 -13.52 33.85 6.19
N ALA A 101 -12.69 33.89 5.15
CA ALA A 101 -11.71 34.95 4.95
C ALA A 101 -12.36 36.34 4.80
N ILE A 102 -13.44 36.44 4.02
CA ILE A 102 -14.19 37.70 3.85
C ILE A 102 -14.83 38.14 5.17
N ALA A 103 -15.43 37.23 5.92
CA ALA A 103 -16.05 37.53 7.21
C ALA A 103 -15.02 37.97 8.28
N ALA A 104 -13.87 37.28 8.34
CA ALA A 104 -12.79 37.61 9.26
C ALA A 104 -12.15 38.97 8.94
N LEU A 105 -11.96 39.31 7.65
CA LEU A 105 -11.47 40.62 7.25
C LEU A 105 -12.43 41.75 7.62
N LYS A 106 -13.74 41.58 7.41
CA LYS A 106 -14.73 42.58 7.83
C LYS A 106 -14.67 42.84 9.33
N LYS A 107 -14.64 41.77 10.12
CA LYS A 107 -14.55 41.85 11.57
C LYS A 107 -13.23 42.50 12.03
N ALA A 108 -12.11 42.23 11.33
CA ALA A 108 -10.82 42.86 11.60
C ALA A 108 -10.87 44.37 11.40
N VAL A 109 -11.50 44.83 10.32
CA VAL A 109 -11.68 46.26 10.04
C VAL A 109 -12.61 46.93 11.05
N GLU A 110 -13.75 46.31 11.36
CA GLU A 110 -14.72 46.83 12.33
C GLU A 110 -14.14 46.94 13.75
N ALA A 111 -13.30 45.98 14.14
CA ALA A 111 -12.65 45.95 15.46
C ALA A 111 -11.31 46.72 15.50
N GLY A 112 -10.79 47.17 14.35
CA GLY A 112 -9.45 47.76 14.25
C GLY A 112 -8.30 46.79 14.58
N LEU A 113 -8.56 45.48 14.54
CA LEU A 113 -7.62 44.40 14.88
C LEU A 113 -6.93 43.87 13.61
N SER A 114 -5.79 43.20 13.78
CA SER A 114 -5.17 42.47 12.66
C SER A 114 -5.98 41.20 12.33
N LEU A 115 -5.90 40.70 11.10
CA LEU A 115 -6.56 39.44 10.75
C LEU A 115 -6.14 38.29 11.67
N ALA A 116 -4.87 38.26 12.10
CA ALA A 116 -4.37 37.25 13.03
C ALA A 116 -5.11 37.30 14.38
N GLU A 117 -5.24 38.50 14.97
CA GLU A 117 -5.99 38.72 16.22
C GLU A 117 -7.46 38.32 16.09
N VAL A 118 -8.11 38.64 14.96
CA VAL A 118 -9.50 38.26 14.73
C VAL A 118 -9.69 36.77 14.53
N LEU A 119 -8.76 36.09 13.87
CA LEU A 119 -8.81 34.62 13.75
C LEU A 119 -8.61 33.94 15.11
N ASP A 120 -7.82 34.54 15.99
CA ASP A 120 -7.64 34.07 17.38
C ASP A 120 -8.90 34.31 18.23
N GLU A 121 -9.58 35.46 18.08
CA GLU A 121 -10.79 35.81 18.85
C GLU A 121 -12.09 35.20 18.28
N SER A 122 -12.18 35.01 16.97
CA SER A 122 -13.33 34.38 16.27
C SER A 122 -13.26 32.85 16.25
N ALA A 123 -12.40 32.29 17.12
CA ALA A 123 -12.31 30.87 17.40
C ALA A 123 -13.28 30.31 18.47
N PRO A 124 -14.45 30.87 18.85
CA PRO A 124 -15.36 30.13 19.71
C PRO A 124 -16.14 29.08 18.88
N GLU A 125 -16.02 27.83 19.33
CA GLU A 125 -16.75 26.60 18.92
C GLU A 125 -16.25 25.73 17.75
N LYS A 126 -15.12 26.03 17.10
CA LYS A 126 -14.34 25.00 16.37
C LYS A 126 -12.96 24.70 16.97
N ALA A 127 -12.56 25.44 18.01
CA ALA A 127 -11.22 25.36 18.59
C ALA A 127 -11.04 24.43 19.81
N ALA A 128 -12.00 23.55 20.12
CA ALA A 128 -11.94 22.71 21.33
C ALA A 128 -11.63 21.22 21.12
N VAL A 129 -11.56 20.70 19.89
CA VAL A 129 -11.35 19.24 19.67
C VAL A 129 -10.15 18.87 18.76
N GLU A 130 -9.52 19.83 18.08
CA GLU A 130 -8.30 19.57 17.28
C GLU A 130 -6.99 20.03 17.95
N ARG A 131 -6.97 20.12 19.28
CA ARG A 131 -5.68 20.10 19.96
C ARG A 131 -5.13 18.69 19.85
N VAL A 132 -4.00 18.57 19.14
CA VAL A 132 -3.06 17.43 19.14
C VAL A 132 -3.33 16.55 20.36
N LEU A 133 -3.91 15.38 20.16
CA LEU A 133 -4.10 14.43 21.25
C LEU A 133 -2.72 14.02 21.75
N GLU A 134 -2.33 14.61 22.87
CA GLU A 134 -1.20 14.13 23.63
C GLU A 134 -1.52 12.72 24.14
N LEU A 135 -0.47 11.91 24.30
CA LEU A 135 -0.59 10.50 24.68
C LEU A 135 -1.45 10.34 25.94
N GLU A 136 -1.25 11.23 26.90
CA GLU A 136 -1.95 11.34 28.18
C GLU A 136 -3.47 11.41 27.99
N GLN A 137 -3.93 12.31 27.13
CA GLN A 137 -5.35 12.52 26.86
C GLN A 137 -5.96 11.33 26.13
N LEU A 138 -5.22 10.75 25.17
CA LEU A 138 -5.67 9.61 24.39
C LEU A 138 -5.85 8.37 25.26
N VAL A 139 -4.87 8.09 26.13
CA VAL A 139 -4.85 6.95 27.04
C VAL A 139 -6.02 6.99 28.03
N ILE A 140 -6.36 8.19 28.55
CA ILE A 140 -7.54 8.36 29.42
C ILE A 140 -8.84 8.20 28.62
N ARG A 141 -8.99 8.89 27.48
CA ARG A 141 -10.24 8.88 26.69
C ARG A 141 -10.58 7.50 26.12
N ALA A 142 -9.56 6.74 25.73
CA ALA A 142 -9.70 5.36 25.30
C ALA A 142 -9.84 4.38 26.48
N ASN A 143 -9.82 4.86 27.73
CA ASN A 143 -9.88 4.05 28.95
C ASN A 143 -8.85 2.92 28.93
N LEU A 144 -7.61 3.23 28.50
CA LEU A 144 -6.54 2.24 28.41
C LEU A 144 -5.95 1.96 29.80
N VAL A 145 -5.85 3.00 30.63
CA VAL A 145 -5.22 2.99 31.96
C VAL A 145 -6.21 3.46 33.01
N SER A 146 -6.12 2.95 34.25
CA SER A 146 -6.94 3.41 35.37
C SER A 146 -6.48 4.79 35.88
N GLN A 147 -7.37 5.53 36.54
CA GLN A 147 -7.04 6.86 37.06
C GLN A 147 -5.86 6.82 38.06
N GLN A 148 -5.81 5.81 38.93
CA GLN A 148 -4.70 5.60 39.87
C GLN A 148 -3.37 5.32 39.16
N ALA A 149 -3.37 4.45 38.14
CA ALA A 149 -2.16 4.13 37.40
C ALA A 149 -1.67 5.31 36.55
N PHE A 150 -2.59 6.14 36.07
CA PHE A 150 -2.29 7.38 35.36
C PHE A 150 -1.58 8.40 36.26
N GLU A 151 -2.12 8.66 37.46
CA GLU A 151 -1.53 9.58 38.44
C GLU A 151 -0.14 9.10 38.89
N LEU A 152 0.00 7.81 39.23
CA LEU A 152 1.29 7.22 39.61
C LEU A 152 2.35 7.34 38.49
N ALA A 153 1.95 7.14 37.24
CA ALA A 153 2.86 7.28 36.10
C ALA A 153 3.24 8.74 35.84
N LEU A 154 2.32 9.70 36.03
CA LEU A 154 2.62 11.12 35.94
C LEU A 154 3.63 11.57 37.01
N ASP A 155 3.41 11.15 38.26
CA ASP A 155 4.32 11.49 39.35
C ASP A 155 5.72 10.91 39.11
N LYS A 156 5.79 9.67 38.61
CA LYS A 156 7.06 9.03 38.23
C LYS A 156 7.74 9.72 37.05
N SER A 157 6.97 10.09 36.02
CA SER A 157 7.46 10.83 34.86
C SER A 157 8.09 12.17 35.27
N ARG A 158 7.43 12.91 36.19
CA ARG A 158 7.93 14.20 36.70
C ARG A 158 9.12 14.08 37.63
N SER A 159 9.11 13.10 38.53
CA SER A 159 10.18 12.91 39.52
C SER A 159 11.46 12.32 38.91
N GLU A 160 11.35 11.40 37.95
CA GLU A 160 12.50 10.75 37.32
C GLU A 160 12.88 11.36 35.96
N GLY A 161 12.09 12.30 35.42
CA GLY A 161 12.33 12.92 34.11
C GLY A 161 12.21 11.93 32.94
N VAL A 162 11.47 10.85 33.12
CA VAL A 162 11.24 9.83 32.09
C VAL A 162 9.97 10.14 31.30
N PRO A 163 9.90 9.79 30.00
CA PRO A 163 8.68 9.94 29.21
C PRO A 163 7.48 9.20 29.84
N PHE A 164 6.28 9.77 29.71
CA PHE A 164 5.07 9.30 30.36
C PHE A 164 4.69 7.86 30.00
N GLY A 165 4.79 7.48 28.72
CA GLY A 165 4.60 6.11 28.24
C GLY A 165 5.59 5.13 28.88
N ARG A 166 6.86 5.53 29.03
CA ARG A 166 7.84 4.73 29.79
C ARG A 166 7.44 4.58 31.26
N ALA A 167 6.99 5.67 31.89
CA ALA A 167 6.52 5.63 33.27
C ALA A 167 5.32 4.68 33.44
N LEU A 168 4.38 4.67 32.50
CA LEU A 168 3.24 3.75 32.48
C LEU A 168 3.65 2.28 32.40
N ILE A 169 4.69 1.94 31.64
CA ILE A 169 5.23 0.57 31.62
C ILE A 169 5.89 0.25 32.97
N LEU A 170 6.70 1.17 33.51
CA LEU A 170 7.43 0.95 34.76
C LEU A 170 6.52 0.80 35.99
N THR A 171 5.33 1.42 35.97
CA THR A 171 4.30 1.26 37.01
C THR A 171 3.36 0.09 36.72
N ASN A 172 3.58 -0.68 35.65
CA ASN A 172 2.65 -1.71 35.15
C ASN A 172 1.22 -1.17 34.92
N GLY A 173 1.08 0.12 34.60
CA GLY A 173 -0.20 0.75 34.31
C GLY A 173 -0.75 0.40 32.92
N ILE A 174 0.11 0.03 31.97
CA ILE A 174 -0.27 -0.36 30.60
C ILE A 174 0.62 -1.48 30.07
N ALA A 175 0.07 -2.36 29.23
CA ALA A 175 0.84 -3.35 28.48
C ALA A 175 1.65 -2.69 27.35
N PHE A 176 2.81 -3.27 27.03
CA PHE A 176 3.72 -2.77 25.99
C PHE A 176 3.07 -2.69 24.60
N SER A 177 2.33 -3.74 24.20
CA SER A 177 1.63 -3.80 22.92
C SER A 177 0.57 -2.70 22.79
N LEU A 178 -0.16 -2.43 23.87
CA LEU A 178 -1.22 -1.42 23.90
C LEU A 178 -0.65 0.00 23.85
N LEU A 179 0.47 0.25 24.53
CA LEU A 179 1.17 1.54 24.44
C LEU A 179 1.73 1.79 23.04
N SER A 180 2.27 0.75 22.38
CA SER A 180 2.76 0.84 21.00
C SER A 180 1.64 1.26 20.05
N SER A 181 0.47 0.64 20.15
CA SER A 181 -0.73 1.03 19.39
C SER A 181 -1.19 2.45 19.72
N ALA A 182 -1.11 2.88 20.98
CA ALA A 182 -1.48 4.24 21.39
C ALA A 182 -0.55 5.31 20.78
N LEU A 183 0.77 5.09 20.81
CA LEU A 183 1.75 5.99 20.20
C LEU A 183 1.61 6.05 18.68
N GLU A 184 1.31 4.91 18.05
CA GLU A 184 1.01 4.88 16.62
C GLU A 184 -0.24 5.69 16.27
N ALA A 185 -1.31 5.55 17.06
CA ALA A 185 -2.52 6.34 16.88
C ALA A 185 -2.25 7.84 17.07
N VAL A 186 -1.46 8.25 18.07
CA VAL A 186 -1.02 9.66 18.23
C VAL A 186 -0.26 10.13 16.98
N SER A 187 0.66 9.32 16.46
CA SER A 187 1.40 9.65 15.24
C SER A 187 0.47 9.81 14.02
N GLN A 188 -0.51 8.92 13.85
CA GLN A 188 -1.46 8.99 12.74
C GLN A 188 -2.39 10.21 12.85
N VAL A 189 -2.84 10.56 14.07
CA VAL A 189 -3.64 11.77 14.33
C VAL A 189 -2.82 13.03 14.07
N ARG A 190 -1.56 13.06 14.52
CA ARG A 190 -0.65 14.19 14.28
C ARG A 190 -0.37 14.41 12.80
N ASN A 191 -0.27 13.34 12.02
CA ASN A 191 -0.05 13.41 10.58
C ASN A 191 -1.33 13.66 9.77
N GLY A 192 -2.49 13.86 10.42
CA GLY A 192 -3.78 14.09 9.77
C GLY A 192 -4.36 12.86 9.05
N ALA A 193 -3.78 11.68 9.27
CA ALA A 193 -4.22 10.44 8.64
C ALA A 193 -5.46 9.84 9.33
N LEU A 194 -5.61 10.10 10.63
CA LEU A 194 -6.67 9.57 11.48
C LEU A 194 -7.29 10.69 12.32
N ASP A 195 -8.62 10.71 12.45
CA ASP A 195 -9.29 11.72 13.26
C ASP A 195 -9.24 11.32 14.75
N ALA A 196 -9.14 12.33 15.63
CA ALA A 196 -9.00 12.19 17.08
C ALA A 196 -10.02 11.24 17.73
N THR A 197 -11.29 11.35 17.33
CA THR A 197 -12.39 10.53 17.85
C THR A 197 -12.30 9.08 17.38
N ASP A 198 -11.77 8.88 16.18
CA ASP A 198 -11.67 7.57 15.56
C ASP A 198 -10.48 6.79 16.11
N ALA A 199 -9.39 7.47 16.44
CA ALA A 199 -8.28 6.92 17.23
C ALA A 199 -8.76 6.38 18.59
N VAL A 200 -9.60 7.13 19.30
CA VAL A 200 -10.16 6.68 20.60
C VAL A 200 -11.01 5.42 20.45
N LYS A 201 -11.84 5.33 19.40
CA LYS A 201 -12.67 4.14 19.13
C LYS A 201 -11.80 2.93 18.78
N ALA A 202 -10.81 3.11 17.90
CA ALA A 202 -9.89 2.05 17.49
C ALA A 202 -9.12 1.48 18.69
N LEU A 203 -8.61 2.34 19.57
CA LEU A 203 -7.86 1.90 20.76
C LEU A 203 -8.73 1.16 21.79
N LYS A 204 -10.03 1.49 21.90
CA LYS A 204 -10.97 0.72 22.72
C LYS A 204 -11.16 -0.70 22.18
N GLU A 205 -11.27 -0.86 20.86
CA GLU A 205 -11.35 -2.18 20.22
C GLU A 205 -10.03 -2.97 20.36
N VAL A 206 -8.88 -2.32 20.23
CA VAL A 206 -7.56 -2.92 20.49
C VAL A 206 -7.49 -3.48 21.91
N LYS A 207 -7.92 -2.71 22.92
CA LYS A 207 -7.94 -3.17 24.32
C LYS A 207 -8.87 -4.35 24.53
N LYS A 208 -10.04 -4.36 23.87
CA LYS A 208 -11.07 -5.39 24.05
C LYS A 208 -10.70 -6.72 23.38
N ASN A 209 -10.18 -6.67 22.17
CA ASN A 209 -9.99 -7.84 21.33
C ASN A 209 -8.51 -8.23 21.12
N GLN A 210 -7.57 -7.47 21.70
CA GLN A 210 -6.12 -7.66 21.54
C GLN A 210 -5.64 -7.62 20.08
N TYR A 211 -6.31 -6.82 19.25
CA TYR A 211 -5.95 -6.61 17.85
C TYR A 211 -4.80 -5.62 17.68
N THR A 212 -4.17 -5.62 16.51
CA THR A 212 -3.31 -4.49 16.12
C THR A 212 -4.17 -3.26 15.84
N LEU A 213 -3.55 -2.07 15.85
CA LEU A 213 -4.27 -0.84 15.51
C LEU A 213 -4.87 -0.92 14.08
N ASP A 214 -4.13 -1.49 13.14
CA ASP A 214 -4.56 -1.63 11.74
C ASP A 214 -5.78 -2.56 11.62
N ASP A 215 -5.78 -3.69 12.32
CA ASP A 215 -6.91 -4.62 12.35
C ASP A 215 -8.16 -3.95 12.96
N ALA A 216 -8.00 -3.15 14.01
CA ALA A 216 -9.09 -2.41 14.64
C ALA A 216 -9.66 -1.32 13.70
N LEU A 217 -8.80 -0.60 12.98
CA LEU A 217 -9.21 0.39 11.99
C LEU A 217 -9.96 -0.27 10.82
N HIS A 218 -9.47 -1.42 10.34
CA HIS A 218 -10.13 -2.19 9.29
C HIS A 218 -11.50 -2.69 9.74
N GLY A 219 -11.62 -3.22 10.96
CA GLY A 219 -12.89 -3.64 11.55
C GLY A 219 -13.91 -2.51 11.69
N LEU A 220 -13.44 -1.30 11.97
CA LEU A 220 -14.28 -0.09 12.05
C LEU A 220 -14.56 0.56 10.68
N LYS A 221 -14.02 0.00 9.58
CA LYS A 221 -14.08 0.56 8.22
C LYS A 221 -13.51 1.98 8.12
N ILE A 222 -12.59 2.31 9.01
CA ILE A 222 -11.90 3.60 9.03
C ILE A 222 -10.63 3.43 8.21
N SER A 223 -10.63 3.98 6.99
CA SER A 223 -9.44 3.95 6.14
C SER A 223 -8.63 5.23 6.38
N PRO A 224 -7.41 5.15 6.93
CA PRO A 224 -6.58 6.32 7.12
C PRO A 224 -6.32 7.01 5.77
N LYS A 225 -6.41 8.36 5.77
CA LYS A 225 -6.44 9.19 4.54
C LYS A 225 -5.17 9.09 3.69
N SER A 226 -4.09 8.48 4.19
CA SER A 226 -2.89 8.12 3.43
C SER A 226 -1.98 7.15 4.21
N SER A 227 -2.35 5.88 4.33
CA SER A 227 -1.38 4.85 4.70
C SER A 227 -0.52 4.50 3.48
N ILE A 228 0.38 5.41 3.08
CA ILE A 228 1.53 4.94 2.29
C ILE A 228 2.19 3.90 3.16
N ASN A 229 2.25 2.65 2.67
CA ASN A 229 2.90 1.51 3.32
C ASN A 229 4.41 1.79 3.42
N ARG A 230 4.76 2.78 4.26
CA ARG A 230 6.11 3.21 4.54
C ARG A 230 6.63 2.28 5.62
N ILE A 231 7.68 1.57 5.28
CA ILE A 231 8.47 0.82 6.26
C ILE A 231 8.92 1.82 7.31
N LYS A 232 8.49 1.63 8.57
CA LYS A 232 8.83 2.53 9.66
C LYS A 232 10.33 2.37 9.97
N LEU A 233 11.03 3.49 10.19
CA LEU A 233 12.46 3.49 10.50
C LEU A 233 12.74 2.69 11.78
N GLY A 234 11.89 2.87 12.80
CA GLY A 234 12.00 2.17 14.08
C GLY A 234 11.88 0.66 13.93
N ASP A 235 10.96 0.18 13.10
CA ASP A 235 10.78 -1.26 12.84
C ASP A 235 12.02 -1.85 12.19
N LEU A 236 12.58 -1.19 11.16
CA LEU A 236 13.78 -1.65 10.48
C LEU A 236 15.00 -1.71 11.42
N LEU A 237 15.18 -0.70 12.28
CA LEU A 237 16.25 -0.67 13.28
C LEU A 237 16.07 -1.73 14.37
N THR A 238 14.81 -2.03 14.74
CA THR A 238 14.47 -3.07 15.72
C THR A 238 14.69 -4.47 15.12
N SER A 239 14.27 -4.71 13.88
CA SER A 239 14.51 -5.95 13.14
C SER A 239 16.00 -6.20 12.92
N GLY A 240 16.78 -5.15 12.63
CA GLY A 240 18.24 -5.19 12.56
C GLY A 240 18.93 -5.36 13.91
N LYS A 241 18.16 -5.44 15.02
CA LYS A 241 18.66 -5.50 16.40
C LYS A 241 19.64 -4.38 16.70
N VAL A 242 19.49 -3.18 16.14
CA VAL A 242 20.35 -2.02 16.45
C VAL A 242 19.85 -1.32 17.71
N ILE A 243 18.54 -1.17 17.80
CA ILE A 243 17.86 -0.64 18.98
C ILE A 243 16.95 -1.72 19.56
N SER A 244 16.72 -1.67 20.88
CA SER A 244 15.70 -2.51 21.49
C SER A 244 14.30 -1.93 21.20
N GLU A 245 13.28 -2.79 21.22
CA GLU A 245 11.89 -2.37 21.06
C GLU A 245 11.47 -1.34 22.13
N ARG A 246 12.03 -1.47 23.35
CA ARG A 246 11.81 -0.52 24.45
C ARG A 246 12.44 0.84 24.17
N ASP A 247 13.68 0.86 23.70
CA ASP A 247 14.37 2.13 23.39
C ASP A 247 13.73 2.83 22.19
N ASN A 248 13.28 2.05 21.19
CA ASN A 248 12.51 2.55 20.07
C ASN A 248 11.22 3.25 20.54
N LEU A 249 10.46 2.61 21.43
CA LEU A 249 9.22 3.18 21.97
C LEU A 249 9.48 4.52 22.69
N VAL A 250 10.50 4.58 23.54
CA VAL A 250 10.90 5.79 24.26
C VAL A 250 11.33 6.89 23.29
N ALA A 251 12.10 6.54 22.25
CA ALA A 251 12.53 7.48 21.23
C ALA A 251 11.35 8.02 20.40
N VAL A 252 10.38 7.17 20.06
CA VAL A 252 9.14 7.56 19.37
C VAL A 252 8.37 8.54 20.25
N GLU A 253 8.14 8.22 21.52
CA GLU A 253 7.45 9.11 22.45
C GLU A 253 8.14 10.49 22.55
N ARG A 254 9.46 10.52 22.74
CA ARG A 254 10.23 11.78 22.74
C ARG A 254 10.11 12.54 21.43
N SER A 255 10.15 11.85 20.28
CA SER A 255 9.97 12.48 18.97
C SER A 255 8.56 13.08 18.77
N LEU A 256 7.55 12.50 19.43
CA LEU A 256 6.19 13.03 19.44
C LEU A 256 6.10 14.29 20.31
N ILE A 257 6.67 14.25 21.51
CA ILE A 257 6.69 15.36 22.49
C ILE A 257 7.52 16.55 21.95
N GLU A 258 8.76 16.30 21.55
CA GLU A 258 9.70 17.34 21.09
C GLU A 258 9.41 17.85 19.68
N ARG A 259 8.49 17.19 18.94
CA ARG A 259 8.18 17.48 17.53
C ARG A 259 9.40 17.45 16.60
N ARG A 260 10.32 16.52 16.88
CA ARG A 260 11.54 16.30 16.10
C ARG A 260 11.47 15.00 15.32
N MET A 261 12.36 14.83 14.34
CA MET A 261 12.44 13.58 13.60
C MET A 261 12.96 12.44 14.49
N LEU A 262 12.39 11.24 14.35
CA LEU A 262 12.81 10.06 15.14
C LEU A 262 14.32 9.79 15.00
N GLY A 263 14.87 9.91 13.79
CA GLY A 263 16.30 9.71 13.55
C GLY A 263 17.19 10.66 14.35
N GLU A 264 16.82 11.93 14.46
CA GLU A 264 17.57 12.92 15.25
C GLU A 264 17.56 12.58 16.74
N ILE A 265 16.41 12.16 17.27
CA ILE A 265 16.27 11.75 18.68
C ILE A 265 17.12 10.51 18.97
N LEU A 266 17.14 9.54 18.05
CA LEU A 266 17.94 8.31 18.18
C LEU A 266 19.44 8.62 18.22
N VAL A 267 19.92 9.57 17.41
CA VAL A 267 21.32 10.00 17.41
C VAL A 267 21.63 10.84 18.65
N ALA A 268 20.78 11.81 19.00
CA ALA A 268 20.96 12.66 20.16
C ALA A 268 20.96 11.87 21.48
N SER A 269 20.19 10.79 21.55
CA SER A 269 20.15 9.89 22.70
C SER A 269 21.31 8.88 22.71
N GLY A 270 22.20 8.90 21.71
CA GLY A 270 23.32 7.97 21.59
C GLY A 270 22.91 6.51 21.29
N LEU A 271 21.65 6.28 20.92
CA LEU A 271 21.13 4.93 20.64
C LEU A 271 21.59 4.41 19.28
N VAL A 272 21.79 5.31 18.32
CA VAL A 272 22.24 4.97 16.95
C VAL A 272 23.31 5.96 16.49
N PRO A 273 24.46 5.50 15.97
CA PRO A 273 25.45 6.38 15.34
C PRO A 273 24.89 7.05 14.08
N SER A 274 25.27 8.30 13.81
CA SER A 274 24.82 9.05 12.63
C SER A 274 25.12 8.34 11.30
N GLY A 275 26.27 7.66 11.20
CA GLY A 275 26.60 6.84 10.02
C GLY A 275 25.62 5.70 9.80
N VAL A 276 25.31 4.93 10.85
CA VAL A 276 24.37 3.80 10.79
C VAL A 276 22.96 4.30 10.47
N LEU A 277 22.55 5.46 11.01
CA LEU A 277 21.26 6.06 10.70
C LEU A 277 21.14 6.41 9.20
N ASN A 278 22.14 7.10 8.65
CA ASN A 278 22.14 7.48 7.23
C ASN A 278 22.13 6.26 6.31
N ASP A 279 22.92 5.24 6.63
CA ASP A 279 22.94 3.97 5.90
C ASP A 279 21.60 3.22 6.01
N THR A 280 20.96 3.25 7.17
CA THR A 280 19.63 2.65 7.39
C THR A 280 18.55 3.40 6.60
N LEU A 281 18.61 4.73 6.52
CA LEU A 281 17.70 5.53 5.70
C LEU A 281 17.89 5.24 4.20
N ALA A 282 19.14 5.07 3.75
CA ALA A 282 19.42 4.65 2.37
C ALA A 282 18.84 3.25 2.10
N LEU A 283 18.97 2.30 3.03
CA LEU A 283 18.35 0.99 2.92
C LEU A 283 16.82 1.08 2.92
N GLN A 284 16.22 1.90 3.79
CA GLN A 284 14.78 2.13 3.83
C GLN A 284 14.26 2.63 2.48
N ASP A 285 14.93 3.60 1.85
CA ASP A 285 14.60 4.10 0.51
C ASP A 285 14.70 2.99 -0.55
N MET A 286 15.72 2.15 -0.50
CA MET A 286 15.88 1.02 -1.43
C MET A 286 14.79 -0.05 -1.26
N VAL A 287 14.31 -0.27 -0.04
CA VAL A 287 13.17 -1.17 0.19
C VAL A 287 11.88 -0.54 -0.31
N LEU A 288 11.66 0.77 -0.10
CA LEU A 288 10.50 1.50 -0.62
C LEU A 288 10.44 1.47 -2.15
N LYS A 289 11.60 1.56 -2.82
CA LYS A 289 11.73 1.41 -4.27
C LYS A 289 11.58 -0.05 -4.74
N GLY A 290 11.51 -1.02 -3.83
CA GLY A 290 11.35 -2.44 -4.13
C GLY A 290 12.60 -3.13 -4.66
N VAL A 291 13.79 -2.54 -4.45
CA VAL A 291 15.09 -3.10 -4.90
C VAL A 291 15.53 -4.26 -4.01
N ILE A 292 15.29 -4.13 -2.70
CA ILE A 292 15.66 -5.10 -1.67
C ILE A 292 14.46 -5.40 -0.77
N SER A 293 14.46 -6.55 -0.09
CA SER A 293 13.43 -6.90 0.90
C SER A 293 13.75 -6.30 2.29
N ILE A 294 12.71 -6.14 3.12
CA ILE A 294 12.84 -5.68 4.51
C ILE A 294 13.80 -6.58 5.29
N ASP A 295 13.69 -7.91 5.14
CA ASP A 295 14.56 -8.86 5.84
C ASP A 295 16.04 -8.71 5.44
N SER A 296 16.29 -8.46 4.16
CA SER A 296 17.65 -8.29 3.64
C SER A 296 18.25 -6.97 4.11
N ALA A 297 17.44 -5.90 4.15
CA ALA A 297 17.83 -4.63 4.74
C ALA A 297 18.14 -4.77 6.23
N ALA A 298 17.27 -5.46 7.00
CA ALA A 298 17.48 -5.70 8.43
C ALA A 298 18.78 -6.48 8.70
N LYS A 299 19.09 -7.50 7.87
CA LYS A 299 20.36 -8.24 7.96
C LYS A 299 21.58 -7.34 7.69
N ALA A 300 21.51 -6.46 6.70
CA ALA A 300 22.61 -5.51 6.44
C ALA A 300 22.82 -4.53 7.59
N VAL A 301 21.74 -3.94 8.10
CA VAL A 301 21.78 -3.04 9.26
C VAL A 301 22.39 -3.74 10.48
N ARG A 302 22.03 -5.00 10.72
CA ARG A 302 22.62 -5.80 11.80
C ARG A 302 24.12 -6.03 11.61
N MET A 303 24.53 -6.41 10.41
CA MET A 303 25.93 -6.72 10.11
C MET A 303 26.82 -5.46 10.18
N MET A 304 26.31 -4.30 9.75
CA MET A 304 26.97 -3.01 9.93
C MET A 304 27.24 -2.71 11.42
N ARG A 305 26.32 -3.07 12.32
CA ARG A 305 26.51 -2.91 13.76
C ARG A 305 27.50 -3.93 14.32
N ASP A 306 27.26 -5.20 14.06
CA ASP A 306 27.97 -6.32 14.69
C ASP A 306 29.44 -6.37 14.22
N GLU A 307 29.69 -6.14 12.93
CA GLU A 307 31.01 -6.23 12.30
C GLU A 307 31.68 -4.86 12.09
N ARG A 308 30.99 -3.75 12.36
CA ARG A 308 31.46 -2.37 12.14
C ARG A 308 31.94 -2.10 10.71
N ILE A 309 31.30 -2.77 9.75
CA ILE A 309 31.58 -2.61 8.32
C ILE A 309 30.69 -1.54 7.70
N SER A 310 31.12 -1.01 6.55
CA SER A 310 30.30 -0.04 5.81
C SER A 310 29.12 -0.71 5.12
N LEU A 311 28.07 0.07 4.80
CA LEU A 311 26.94 -0.41 4.00
C LEU A 311 27.38 -1.07 2.68
N GLN A 312 28.42 -0.56 2.03
CA GLN A 312 28.94 -1.13 0.79
C GLN A 312 29.52 -2.54 0.98
N GLN A 313 30.28 -2.74 2.06
CA GLN A 313 30.83 -4.05 2.41
C GLN A 313 29.70 -5.03 2.79
N ALA A 314 28.75 -4.55 3.60
CA ALA A 314 27.60 -5.34 4.00
C ALA A 314 26.75 -5.78 2.80
N ALA A 315 26.52 -4.86 1.87
CA ALA A 315 25.78 -5.13 0.64
C ALA A 315 26.52 -6.10 -0.29
N ALA A 316 27.86 -6.06 -0.33
CA ALA A 316 28.65 -6.99 -1.13
C ALA A 316 28.57 -8.42 -0.56
N VAL A 317 28.72 -8.58 0.76
CA VAL A 317 28.62 -9.89 1.44
C VAL A 317 27.23 -10.51 1.25
N LEU A 318 26.18 -9.71 1.44
CA LEU A 318 24.80 -10.15 1.28
C LEU A 318 24.31 -10.15 -0.17
N LYS A 319 25.16 -9.74 -1.13
CA LYS A 319 24.81 -9.57 -2.55
C LYS A 319 23.52 -8.76 -2.76
N LEU A 320 23.26 -7.77 -1.90
CA LEU A 320 22.00 -7.02 -1.86
C LEU A 320 21.68 -6.34 -3.18
N PHE A 321 22.72 -5.77 -3.80
CA PHE A 321 22.59 -4.98 -5.01
C PHE A 321 23.06 -5.71 -6.27
N ALA A 322 23.53 -6.96 -6.15
CA ALA A 322 23.89 -7.77 -7.30
C ALA A 322 22.62 -8.27 -7.99
N ASP A 323 22.63 -8.31 -9.31
CA ASP A 323 21.53 -8.90 -10.07
C ASP A 323 21.52 -10.44 -9.96
N GLU A 324 20.35 -11.04 -10.17
CA GLU A 324 20.22 -12.50 -10.24
C GLU A 324 20.85 -13.06 -11.54
N ALA A 325 21.01 -14.38 -11.59
CA ALA A 325 21.37 -15.06 -12.84
C ALA A 325 20.40 -14.70 -13.97
N HIS A 326 20.93 -14.55 -15.19
CA HIS A 326 20.22 -14.15 -16.42
C HIS A 326 19.74 -12.69 -16.50
N ALA A 327 20.26 -11.79 -15.67
CA ALA A 327 19.86 -10.38 -15.69
C ALA A 327 20.22 -9.64 -16.98
N ASP A 328 21.39 -9.88 -17.55
CA ASP A 328 21.81 -9.25 -18.82
C ASP A 328 20.86 -9.64 -19.97
N ASP A 329 20.51 -10.91 -20.04
CA ASP A 329 19.54 -11.38 -21.03
C ASP A 329 18.12 -10.87 -20.76
N ALA A 330 17.74 -10.71 -19.49
CA ALA A 330 16.45 -10.13 -19.13
C ALA A 330 16.37 -8.65 -19.55
N ILE A 331 17.48 -7.91 -19.49
CA ILE A 331 17.56 -6.54 -20.03
C ILE A 331 17.37 -6.56 -21.55
N ALA A 332 17.99 -7.52 -22.26
CA ALA A 332 17.79 -7.66 -23.70
C ALA A 332 16.31 -7.91 -24.05
N LEU A 333 15.60 -8.73 -23.27
CA LEU A 333 14.15 -8.94 -23.42
C LEU A 333 13.35 -7.67 -23.15
N LEU A 334 13.71 -6.89 -22.13
CA LEU A 334 13.05 -5.62 -21.81
C LEU A 334 13.25 -4.56 -22.90
N ILE A 335 14.43 -4.53 -23.53
CA ILE A 335 14.71 -3.68 -24.69
C ILE A 335 13.84 -4.11 -25.88
N LYS A 336 13.78 -5.42 -26.17
CA LYS A 336 12.89 -5.97 -27.22
C LYS A 336 11.41 -5.67 -26.96
N ALA A 337 10.99 -5.63 -25.70
CA ALA A 337 9.65 -5.23 -25.29
C ALA A 337 9.38 -3.72 -25.35
N ASN A 338 10.39 -2.91 -25.69
CA ASN A 338 10.34 -1.44 -25.71
C ASN A 338 9.97 -0.83 -24.33
N LEU A 339 10.35 -1.53 -23.26
CA LEU A 339 10.16 -1.07 -21.87
C LEU A 339 11.40 -0.34 -21.34
N VAL A 340 12.58 -0.62 -21.91
CA VAL A 340 13.85 0.00 -21.55
C VAL A 340 14.56 0.46 -22.82
N ASN A 341 14.94 1.74 -22.87
CA ASN A 341 15.67 2.35 -23.97
C ASN A 341 17.05 2.83 -23.52
N SER A 342 17.97 3.06 -24.47
CA SER A 342 19.34 3.53 -24.19
C SER A 342 19.35 4.84 -23.37
N ASP A 343 18.41 5.76 -23.61
CA ASP A 343 18.26 6.99 -22.81
C ASP A 343 17.85 6.69 -21.36
N LEU A 344 16.91 5.77 -21.14
CA LEU A 344 16.48 5.36 -19.80
C LEU A 344 17.62 4.66 -19.05
N TYR A 345 18.39 3.82 -19.74
CA TYR A 345 19.54 3.13 -19.16
C TYR A 345 20.60 4.13 -18.67
N SER A 346 20.88 5.19 -19.45
CA SER A 346 21.85 6.23 -19.06
C SER A 346 21.51 6.91 -17.73
N ARG A 347 20.22 7.05 -17.41
CA ARG A 347 19.73 7.64 -16.15
C ARG A 347 19.96 6.70 -14.95
N ALA A 348 19.97 5.39 -15.19
CA ALA A 348 20.24 4.37 -14.16
C ALA A 348 21.74 4.21 -13.84
N VAL A 349 22.65 4.61 -14.75
CA VAL A 349 24.11 4.48 -14.56
C VAL A 349 24.61 5.17 -13.29
N ARG A 350 24.02 6.31 -12.91
CA ARG A 350 24.40 7.02 -11.66
C ARG A 350 24.16 6.15 -10.42
N MET A 351 23.01 5.48 -10.35
CA MET A 351 22.69 4.55 -9.26
C MET A 351 23.57 3.30 -9.31
N GLN A 352 23.84 2.82 -10.52
CA GLN A 352 24.76 1.71 -10.76
C GLN A 352 26.14 1.95 -10.14
N MET A 353 26.73 3.12 -10.42
CA MET A 353 28.06 3.48 -9.92
C MET A 353 28.06 3.77 -8.42
N GLN A 354 27.07 4.49 -7.91
CA GLN A 354 27.01 4.91 -6.51
C GLN A 354 26.93 3.72 -5.53
N HIS A 355 26.19 2.67 -5.88
CA HIS A 355 25.96 1.52 -4.99
C HIS A 355 26.61 0.22 -5.49
N ARG A 356 27.39 0.27 -6.59
CA ARG A 356 27.93 -0.91 -7.28
C ARG A 356 26.84 -1.96 -7.56
N MET A 357 25.67 -1.48 -7.98
CA MET A 357 24.50 -2.33 -8.20
C MET A 357 24.51 -2.92 -9.61
N GLY A 358 23.81 -4.04 -9.77
CA GLY A 358 23.57 -4.63 -11.09
C GLY A 358 22.70 -3.71 -11.96
N PRO A 359 22.88 -3.77 -13.30
CA PRO A 359 22.17 -2.90 -14.23
C PRO A 359 20.63 -3.01 -14.13
N LEU A 360 20.09 -4.20 -13.86
CA LEU A 360 18.65 -4.42 -13.78
C LEU A 360 18.07 -3.84 -12.49
N LYS A 361 18.74 -4.04 -11.34
CA LYS A 361 18.40 -3.36 -10.08
C LYS A 361 18.55 -1.84 -10.14
N ALA A 362 19.50 -1.32 -10.93
CA ALA A 362 19.65 0.12 -11.14
C ALA A 362 18.43 0.76 -11.79
N LEU A 363 17.83 0.09 -12.78
CA LEU A 363 16.61 0.57 -13.42
C LEU A 363 15.43 0.66 -12.42
N VAL A 364 15.34 -0.29 -11.48
CA VAL A 364 14.33 -0.27 -10.41
C VAL A 364 14.62 0.84 -9.39
N ALA A 365 15.88 0.98 -8.96
CA ALA A 365 16.30 2.02 -8.01
C ALA A 365 16.06 3.44 -8.55
N SER A 366 16.18 3.63 -9.86
CA SER A 366 15.86 4.88 -10.55
C SER A 366 14.37 5.08 -10.84
N GLN A 367 13.50 4.15 -10.39
CA GLN A 367 12.04 4.15 -10.64
C GLN A 367 11.67 4.13 -12.13
N LEU A 368 12.57 3.66 -12.99
CA LEU A 368 12.34 3.53 -14.43
C LEU A 368 11.67 2.20 -14.78
N LEU A 369 11.84 1.20 -13.91
CA LEU A 369 11.23 -0.11 -14.03
C LEU A 369 10.45 -0.44 -12.76
N SER A 370 9.22 -0.93 -12.89
CA SER A 370 8.44 -1.33 -11.71
C SER A 370 9.03 -2.61 -11.08
N PRO A 371 8.94 -2.81 -9.75
CA PRO A 371 9.41 -4.02 -9.10
C PRO A 371 8.72 -5.30 -9.61
N ILE A 372 7.47 -5.18 -10.06
CA ILE A 372 6.69 -6.27 -10.64
C ILE A 372 7.24 -6.63 -12.02
N THR A 373 7.48 -5.63 -12.87
CA THR A 373 8.06 -5.81 -14.21
C THR A 373 9.48 -6.38 -14.12
N HIS A 374 10.29 -5.94 -13.14
CA HIS A 374 11.61 -6.50 -12.84
C HIS A 374 11.55 -8.01 -12.54
N LYS A 375 10.69 -8.43 -11.60
CA LYS A 375 10.53 -9.85 -11.25
C LYS A 375 10.01 -10.66 -12.45
N ALA A 376 9.05 -10.10 -13.19
CA ALA A 376 8.52 -10.73 -14.39
C ALA A 376 9.59 -10.91 -15.48
N ALA A 377 10.49 -9.94 -15.68
CA ALA A 377 11.58 -10.03 -16.66
C ALA A 377 12.55 -11.18 -16.36
N ILE A 378 12.96 -11.31 -15.08
CA ILE A 378 13.84 -12.41 -14.65
C ILE A 378 13.12 -13.76 -14.82
N SER A 379 11.88 -13.88 -14.36
CA SER A 379 11.12 -15.12 -14.49
C SER A 379 10.83 -15.48 -15.94
N ALA A 380 10.49 -14.50 -16.78
CA ALA A 380 10.26 -14.73 -18.21
C ALA A 380 11.54 -15.21 -18.88
N ARG A 381 12.70 -14.63 -18.54
CA ARG A 381 13.98 -15.09 -19.08
C ARG A 381 14.32 -16.53 -18.67
N LYS A 382 14.06 -16.88 -17.40
CA LYS A 382 14.23 -18.25 -16.89
C LYS A 382 13.32 -19.22 -17.67
N MET A 383 12.03 -18.91 -17.81
CA MET A 383 11.08 -19.73 -18.59
C MET A 383 11.45 -19.86 -20.07
N VAL A 384 12.06 -18.82 -20.67
CA VAL A 384 12.58 -18.89 -22.05
C VAL A 384 13.82 -19.79 -22.12
N ALA A 385 14.69 -19.76 -21.11
CA ALA A 385 15.85 -20.65 -21.03
C ALA A 385 15.43 -22.12 -20.83
N ASP A 386 14.38 -22.35 -20.04
CA ASP A 386 13.82 -23.68 -19.77
C ASP A 386 12.96 -24.21 -20.94
N GLY A 387 12.63 -23.37 -21.92
CA GLY A 387 11.86 -23.73 -23.12
C GLY A 387 10.33 -23.70 -22.95
N ASP A 388 9.84 -23.33 -21.77
CA ASP A 388 8.40 -23.23 -21.44
C ASP A 388 7.71 -22.02 -22.09
N LEU A 389 8.50 -21.04 -22.54
CA LEU A 389 8.02 -19.78 -23.09
C LEU A 389 8.86 -19.37 -24.31
N SER A 390 8.21 -19.03 -25.42
CA SER A 390 8.93 -18.47 -26.57
C SER A 390 9.35 -17.02 -26.32
N GLU A 391 10.42 -16.57 -26.99
CA GLU A 391 10.92 -15.20 -26.85
C GLU A 391 9.86 -14.14 -27.24
N ALA A 392 9.08 -14.43 -28.28
CA ALA A 392 8.01 -13.54 -28.75
C ALA A 392 6.85 -13.46 -27.73
N GLU A 393 6.45 -14.60 -27.15
CA GLU A 393 5.45 -14.60 -26.08
C GLU A 393 5.94 -13.88 -24.84
N ALA A 394 7.21 -14.04 -24.46
CA ALA A 394 7.81 -13.34 -23.34
C ALA A 394 7.74 -11.81 -23.50
N VAL A 395 8.03 -11.29 -24.70
CA VAL A 395 7.92 -9.86 -25.01
C VAL A 395 6.49 -9.35 -24.80
N VAL A 396 5.48 -10.04 -25.33
CA VAL A 396 4.08 -9.65 -25.20
C VAL A 396 3.60 -9.76 -23.74
N CYS A 397 4.06 -10.78 -23.02
CA CYS A 397 3.78 -10.94 -21.59
C CYS A 397 4.32 -9.76 -20.78
N LEU A 398 5.57 -9.35 -21.03
CA LEU A 398 6.20 -8.24 -20.30
C LEU A 398 5.49 -6.90 -20.56
N GLN A 399 5.08 -6.64 -21.81
CA GLN A 399 4.26 -5.46 -22.13
C GLN A 399 2.90 -5.47 -21.41
N THR A 400 2.30 -6.66 -21.29
CA THR A 400 1.01 -6.83 -20.60
C THR A 400 1.16 -6.65 -19.09
N VAL A 401 2.23 -7.20 -18.50
CA VAL A 401 2.58 -7.02 -17.09
C VAL A 401 2.78 -5.53 -16.77
N ASP A 402 3.53 -4.82 -17.60
CA ASP A 402 3.79 -3.40 -17.37
C ASP A 402 2.51 -2.55 -17.44
N ARG A 403 1.67 -2.81 -18.45
CA ARG A 403 0.39 -2.10 -18.65
C ARG A 403 -0.62 -2.38 -17.54
N LYS A 404 -0.76 -3.63 -17.11
CA LYS A 404 -1.82 -4.07 -16.18
C LYS A 404 -1.36 -4.20 -14.73
N ARG A 405 -0.05 -4.15 -14.45
CA ARG A 405 0.55 -4.41 -13.14
C ARG A 405 0.14 -5.77 -12.55
N CYS A 406 0.04 -6.78 -13.40
CA CYS A 406 -0.27 -8.16 -13.01
C CYS A 406 0.99 -9.03 -12.94
N THR A 407 0.87 -10.23 -12.40
CA THR A 407 1.98 -11.19 -12.38
C THR A 407 2.23 -11.80 -13.76
N LEU A 408 3.44 -12.30 -14.00
CA LEU A 408 3.80 -12.95 -15.27
C LEU A 408 2.85 -14.12 -15.60
N ILE A 409 2.45 -14.90 -14.60
CA ILE A 409 1.57 -16.06 -14.77
C ILE A 409 0.17 -15.63 -15.22
N GLU A 410 -0.38 -14.57 -14.62
CA GLU A 410 -1.66 -14.00 -15.04
C GLU A 410 -1.61 -13.50 -16.48
N ALA A 411 -0.55 -12.76 -16.85
CA ALA A 411 -0.34 -12.30 -18.22
C ALA A 411 -0.22 -13.48 -19.22
N LEU A 412 0.50 -14.53 -18.85
CA LEU A 412 0.65 -15.74 -19.66
C LEU A 412 -0.69 -16.46 -19.88
N SER A 413 -1.49 -16.60 -18.83
CA SER A 413 -2.80 -17.26 -18.91
C SER A 413 -3.76 -16.52 -19.84
N GLU A 414 -3.68 -15.18 -19.86
CA GLU A 414 -4.51 -14.34 -20.71
C GLU A 414 -4.11 -14.45 -22.18
N ILE A 415 -2.81 -14.38 -22.47
CA ILE A 415 -2.28 -14.48 -23.84
C ILE A 415 -2.57 -15.86 -24.43
N ARG A 416 -2.36 -16.94 -23.65
CA ARG A 416 -2.71 -18.31 -24.08
C ARG A 416 -4.22 -18.50 -24.23
N GLY A 417 -5.03 -17.80 -23.43
CA GLY A 417 -6.49 -17.75 -23.56
C GLY A 417 -6.99 -17.02 -24.80
N GLU A 418 -6.30 -15.96 -25.24
CA GLU A 418 -6.61 -15.21 -26.46
C GLU A 418 -6.18 -15.93 -27.74
N SER A 419 -5.04 -16.63 -27.73
CA SER A 419 -4.60 -17.47 -28.86
C SER A 419 -5.55 -18.65 -29.13
N ARG A 420 -6.18 -19.22 -28.11
CA ARG A 420 -7.25 -20.24 -28.27
C ARG A 420 -8.54 -19.71 -28.91
N ARG A 421 -8.79 -18.40 -28.92
CA ARG A 421 -10.03 -17.82 -29.49
C ARG A 421 -9.97 -17.57 -31.01
N LYS A 422 -8.80 -17.72 -31.65
CA LYS A 422 -8.58 -17.37 -33.08
C LYS A 422 -8.54 -18.57 -34.05
N ALA A 423 -8.64 -19.81 -33.60
CA ALA A 423 -8.69 -20.98 -34.48
C ALA A 423 -10.12 -21.25 -35.00
N PRO A 424 -10.31 -21.70 -36.27
CA PRO A 424 -11.63 -21.99 -36.82
C PRO A 424 -12.31 -23.16 -36.09
N VAL A 425 -13.60 -22.96 -35.79
CA VAL A 425 -14.40 -23.65 -34.76
C VAL A 425 -14.79 -25.11 -35.11
N GLN A 426 -14.35 -25.67 -36.23
CA GLN A 426 -14.84 -26.99 -36.69
C GLN A 426 -14.03 -28.19 -36.17
N GLU A 427 -12.70 -28.09 -36.05
CA GLU A 427 -11.85 -29.23 -35.60
C GLU A 427 -11.89 -29.45 -34.08
N HIS A 428 -12.23 -28.40 -33.32
CA HIS A 428 -12.18 -28.42 -31.85
C HIS A 428 -13.31 -29.21 -31.17
N SER A 429 -14.42 -29.52 -31.86
CA SER A 429 -15.46 -30.40 -31.31
C SER A 429 -14.93 -31.83 -31.14
N ASP A 430 -14.14 -32.29 -32.09
CA ASP A 430 -13.73 -33.69 -32.15
C ASP A 430 -12.41 -33.90 -31.41
N GLU A 431 -11.48 -32.93 -31.46
CA GLU A 431 -10.28 -32.93 -30.60
C GLU A 431 -10.62 -32.76 -29.11
N MET A 432 -11.57 -31.88 -28.73
CA MET A 432 -11.98 -31.78 -27.33
C MET A 432 -12.67 -33.05 -26.86
N LYS A 433 -13.49 -33.72 -27.69
CA LYS A 433 -14.09 -35.02 -27.32
C LYS A 433 -13.03 -36.10 -27.11
N VAL A 434 -12.01 -36.15 -27.97
CA VAL A 434 -10.90 -37.11 -27.84
C VAL A 434 -10.06 -36.81 -26.60
N LEU A 435 -9.74 -35.54 -26.33
CA LEU A 435 -8.99 -35.15 -25.13
C LEU A 435 -9.79 -35.35 -23.84
N PHE A 436 -11.12 -35.18 -23.88
CA PHE A 436 -12.02 -35.46 -22.75
C PHE A 436 -12.11 -36.95 -22.49
N GLU A 437 -12.25 -37.79 -23.52
CA GLU A 437 -12.25 -39.25 -23.38
C GLU A 437 -10.87 -39.77 -22.93
N GLN A 438 -9.77 -39.18 -23.39
CA GLN A 438 -8.42 -39.50 -22.90
C GLN A 438 -8.23 -39.13 -21.42
N LYS A 439 -8.59 -37.90 -21.02
CA LYS A 439 -8.51 -37.50 -19.61
C LYS A 439 -9.48 -38.28 -18.71
N LYS A 440 -10.64 -38.67 -19.23
CA LYS A 440 -11.60 -39.52 -18.53
C LYS A 440 -11.05 -40.94 -18.36
N ALA A 441 -10.31 -41.46 -19.34
CA ALA A 441 -9.63 -42.74 -19.24
C ALA A 441 -8.43 -42.69 -18.28
N GLU A 442 -7.61 -41.64 -18.31
CA GLU A 442 -6.50 -41.41 -17.38
C GLU A 442 -7.00 -41.28 -15.94
N CYS A 443 -8.04 -40.48 -15.71
CA CYS A 443 -8.65 -40.33 -14.40
C CYS A 443 -9.27 -41.64 -13.91
N LYS A 444 -9.87 -42.45 -14.80
CA LYS A 444 -10.37 -43.79 -14.46
C LYS A 444 -9.24 -44.80 -14.16
N ALA A 445 -8.07 -44.66 -14.79
CA ALA A 445 -6.90 -45.49 -14.54
C ALA A 445 -6.20 -45.12 -13.23
N GLU A 446 -6.04 -43.83 -12.95
CA GLU A 446 -5.45 -43.31 -11.71
C GLU A 446 -6.35 -43.61 -10.49
N ARG A 447 -7.68 -43.57 -10.67
CA ARG A 447 -8.68 -43.94 -9.66
C ARG A 447 -8.69 -45.46 -9.37
N ARG A 448 -8.49 -46.31 -10.38
CA ARG A 448 -8.26 -47.76 -10.17
C ARG A 448 -6.99 -48.03 -9.37
N SER A 449 -5.92 -47.24 -9.58
CA SER A 449 -4.68 -47.34 -8.80
C SER A 449 -4.88 -46.94 -7.33
N MET A 450 -5.61 -45.84 -7.08
CA MET A 450 -5.94 -45.39 -5.72
C MET A 450 -6.81 -46.39 -4.95
N SER A 451 -7.89 -46.90 -5.56
CA SER A 451 -8.74 -47.92 -4.91
C SER A 451 -7.96 -49.21 -4.63
N MET A 452 -7.07 -49.62 -5.54
CA MET A 452 -6.23 -50.80 -5.34
C MET A 452 -5.22 -50.60 -4.21
N ARG A 453 -4.62 -49.41 -4.08
CA ARG A 453 -3.72 -49.06 -2.97
C ARG A 453 -4.42 -49.08 -1.61
N VAL A 454 -5.65 -48.57 -1.53
CA VAL A 454 -6.44 -48.59 -0.29
C VAL A 454 -6.86 -50.01 0.08
N ILE A 455 -7.26 -50.84 -0.88
CA ILE A 455 -7.59 -52.26 -0.64
C ILE A 455 -6.34 -53.02 -0.16
N VAL A 456 -5.18 -52.81 -0.79
CA VAL A 456 -3.92 -53.44 -0.36
C VAL A 456 -3.53 -53.00 1.06
N ALA A 457 -3.70 -51.73 1.41
CA ALA A 457 -3.45 -51.23 2.76
C ALA A 457 -4.39 -51.86 3.80
N ILE A 458 -5.69 -51.98 3.49
CA ILE A 458 -6.67 -52.62 4.37
C ILE A 458 -6.35 -54.12 4.56
N MET A 459 -6.00 -54.83 3.48
CA MET A 459 -5.60 -56.24 3.55
C MET A 459 -4.31 -56.43 4.37
N ALA A 460 -3.34 -55.52 4.27
CA ALA A 460 -2.14 -55.56 5.09
C ALA A 460 -2.44 -55.38 6.59
N VAL A 461 -3.33 -54.43 6.93
CA VAL A 461 -3.77 -54.21 8.32
C VAL A 461 -4.51 -55.42 8.88
N VAL A 462 -5.41 -56.03 8.09
CA VAL A 462 -6.12 -57.25 8.48
C VAL A 462 -5.15 -58.43 8.67
N GLY A 463 -4.14 -58.56 7.81
CA GLY A 463 -3.09 -59.58 7.95
C GLY A 463 -2.28 -59.44 9.24
N VAL A 464 -1.91 -58.21 9.60
CA VAL A 464 -1.21 -57.92 10.88
C VAL A 464 -2.11 -58.22 12.08
N LEU A 465 -3.39 -57.88 12.03
CA LEU A 465 -4.36 -58.20 13.09
C LEU A 465 -4.55 -59.71 13.26
N CYS A 466 -4.62 -60.48 12.17
CA CYS A 466 -4.65 -61.95 12.22
C CYS A 466 -3.41 -62.53 12.92
N LEU A 467 -2.23 -62.00 12.62
CA LEU A 467 -0.98 -62.44 13.23
C LEU A 467 -0.94 -62.14 14.74
N ILE A 468 -1.43 -60.97 15.14
CA ILE A 468 -1.55 -60.58 16.55
C ILE A 468 -2.51 -61.52 17.29
N VAL A 469 -3.66 -61.85 16.69
CA VAL A 469 -4.63 -62.80 17.26
C VAL A 469 -4.03 -64.20 17.39
N GLN A 470 -3.21 -64.65 16.44
CA GLN A 470 -2.50 -65.93 16.54
C GLN A 470 -1.47 -65.98 17.66
N LEU A 471 -0.83 -64.85 17.99
CA LEU A 471 0.21 -64.79 19.02
C LEU A 471 -0.34 -64.58 20.45
N THR A 472 -1.55 -64.05 20.59
CA THR A 472 -2.08 -63.59 21.88
C THR A 472 -3.25 -64.39 22.40
N VAL A 473 -3.95 -65.14 21.54
CA VAL A 473 -5.17 -65.87 21.92
C VAL A 473 -4.87 -67.38 22.08
N PRO A 474 -5.35 -68.04 23.14
CA PRO A 474 -5.18 -69.49 23.33
C PRO A 474 -5.93 -70.32 22.27
N GLN A 475 -5.42 -71.55 21.99
CA GLN A 475 -5.76 -72.32 20.79
C GLN A 475 -7.26 -72.59 20.57
N ASP A 476 -8.03 -72.71 21.65
CA ASP A 476 -9.46 -73.03 21.59
C ASP A 476 -10.33 -71.89 21.01
N TRP A 477 -9.79 -70.65 20.95
CA TRP A 477 -10.52 -69.46 20.51
C TRP A 477 -10.06 -68.87 19.17
N HIS A 478 -9.08 -69.50 18.50
CA HIS A 478 -8.58 -68.97 17.22
C HIS A 478 -9.65 -68.94 16.12
N ILE A 479 -10.44 -70.01 15.98
CA ILE A 479 -11.44 -70.14 14.91
C ILE A 479 -12.49 -69.02 14.97
N PRO A 480 -13.17 -68.74 16.10
CA PRO A 480 -14.14 -67.65 16.18
C PRO A 480 -13.52 -66.25 16.08
N ALA A 481 -12.31 -66.05 16.60
CA ALA A 481 -11.63 -64.75 16.54
C ALA A 481 -11.19 -64.39 15.10
N MET A 482 -10.68 -65.37 14.34
CA MET A 482 -10.31 -65.17 12.93
C MET A 482 -11.54 -64.92 12.05
N ALA A 483 -12.68 -65.57 12.34
CA ALA A 483 -13.94 -65.34 11.63
C ALA A 483 -14.46 -63.90 11.82
N MET A 484 -14.37 -63.36 13.04
CA MET A 484 -14.74 -61.96 13.33
C MET A 484 -13.86 -60.94 12.60
N VAL A 485 -12.54 -61.14 12.58
CA VAL A 485 -11.60 -60.25 11.88
C VAL A 485 -11.86 -60.25 10.37
N GLY A 486 -12.12 -61.42 9.78
CA GLY A 486 -12.49 -61.53 8.36
C GLY A 486 -13.81 -60.80 8.02
N LEU A 487 -14.81 -60.88 8.90
CA LEU A 487 -16.12 -60.26 8.68
C LEU A 487 -16.04 -58.73 8.76
N VAL A 488 -15.25 -58.20 9.71
CA VAL A 488 -14.99 -56.74 9.83
C VAL A 488 -14.21 -56.22 8.63
N GLY A 489 -13.19 -56.94 8.15
CA GLY A 489 -12.45 -56.58 6.94
C GLY A 489 -13.33 -56.52 5.69
N SER A 490 -14.24 -57.49 5.54
CA SER A 490 -15.19 -57.58 4.42
C SER A 490 -16.17 -56.40 4.38
N ILE A 491 -16.71 -56.01 5.55
CA ILE A 491 -17.61 -54.87 5.69
C ILE A 491 -16.86 -53.55 5.41
N GLY A 492 -15.61 -53.42 5.87
CA GLY A 492 -14.78 -52.24 5.61
C GLY A 492 -14.55 -52.00 4.10
N VAL A 493 -14.22 -53.05 3.34
CA VAL A 493 -14.05 -52.97 1.88
C VAL A 493 -15.37 -52.59 1.19
N PHE A 494 -16.50 -53.12 1.66
CA PHE A 494 -17.83 -52.82 1.10
C PHE A 494 -18.28 -51.37 1.38
N VAL A 495 -18.05 -50.85 2.58
CA VAL A 495 -18.42 -49.47 2.98
C VAL A 495 -17.58 -48.44 2.22
N VAL A 496 -16.27 -48.68 2.07
CA VAL A 496 -15.39 -47.81 1.26
C VAL A 496 -15.81 -47.84 -0.22
N GLY A 497 -16.21 -49.00 -0.74
CA GLY A 497 -16.80 -49.12 -2.07
C GLY A 497 -18.08 -48.30 -2.26
N LYS A 498 -18.94 -48.22 -1.23
CA LYS A 498 -20.20 -47.46 -1.28
C LYS A 498 -20.04 -45.95 -1.00
N ALA A 499 -19.09 -45.56 -0.15
CA ALA A 499 -18.80 -44.15 0.13
C ALA A 499 -18.29 -43.41 -1.11
N GLY A 500 -17.45 -44.07 -1.93
CA GLY A 500 -17.01 -43.53 -3.22
C GLY A 500 -18.18 -43.20 -4.16
N THR A 501 -19.23 -44.04 -4.20
CA THR A 501 -20.38 -43.83 -5.08
C THR A 501 -21.29 -42.65 -4.70
N ARG A 502 -21.30 -42.21 -3.43
CA ARG A 502 -22.13 -41.06 -2.97
C ARG A 502 -21.45 -39.72 -3.19
N GLU A 503 -20.13 -39.66 -3.01
CA GLU A 503 -19.36 -38.47 -3.37
C GLU A 503 -19.33 -38.27 -4.90
N ASP A 504 -19.42 -39.36 -5.67
CA ASP A 504 -19.55 -39.33 -7.13
C ASP A 504 -20.85 -38.65 -7.60
N GLU A 505 -22.01 -38.93 -6.98
CA GLU A 505 -23.28 -38.26 -7.34
C GLU A 505 -23.26 -36.75 -7.01
N LEU A 506 -22.64 -36.36 -5.89
CA LEU A 506 -22.51 -34.96 -5.47
C LEU A 506 -21.52 -34.18 -6.35
N ALA A 507 -20.40 -34.80 -6.74
CA ALA A 507 -19.43 -34.20 -7.66
C ALA A 507 -20.00 -34.09 -9.09
N GLU A 508 -20.74 -35.09 -9.57
CA GLU A 508 -21.38 -35.06 -10.88
C GLU A 508 -22.47 -33.98 -10.96
N GLN A 509 -23.26 -33.80 -9.90
CA GLN A 509 -24.23 -32.70 -9.79
C GLN A 509 -23.57 -31.33 -9.71
N ALA A 510 -22.41 -31.20 -9.03
CA ALA A 510 -21.67 -29.94 -8.97
C ALA A 510 -21.10 -29.53 -10.33
N VAL A 511 -20.56 -30.50 -11.09
CA VAL A 511 -20.02 -30.28 -12.44
C VAL A 511 -21.14 -29.94 -13.44
N LEU A 512 -22.30 -30.60 -13.35
CA LEU A 512 -23.46 -30.25 -14.16
C LEU A 512 -23.97 -28.83 -13.87
N LYS A 513 -23.97 -28.42 -12.60
CA LYS A 513 -24.41 -27.08 -12.17
C LYS A 513 -23.43 -25.99 -12.62
N GLU A 514 -22.13 -26.25 -12.61
CA GLU A 514 -21.12 -25.35 -13.19
C GLU A 514 -21.23 -25.27 -14.72
N ALA A 515 -21.51 -26.39 -15.39
CA ALA A 515 -21.72 -26.41 -16.84
C ALA A 515 -22.98 -25.62 -17.28
N GLU A 516 -24.07 -25.68 -16.50
CA GLU A 516 -25.27 -24.87 -16.74
C GLU A 516 -25.04 -23.37 -16.47
N ASN A 517 -24.30 -23.03 -15.41
CA ASN A 517 -23.90 -21.65 -15.13
C ASN A 517 -23.01 -21.06 -16.23
N ALA A 518 -22.07 -21.86 -16.75
CA ALA A 518 -21.22 -21.47 -17.88
C ALA A 518 -22.04 -21.26 -19.16
N ARG A 519 -23.00 -22.14 -19.47
CA ARG A 519 -23.96 -21.94 -20.58
C ARG A 519 -24.82 -20.69 -20.40
N GLY A 520 -25.28 -20.42 -19.17
CA GLY A 520 -26.04 -19.22 -18.83
C GLY A 520 -25.25 -17.93 -19.02
N MET A 521 -23.96 -17.91 -18.67
CA MET A 521 -23.08 -16.76 -18.92
C MET A 521 -22.85 -16.55 -20.42
N ILE A 522 -22.60 -17.61 -21.18
CA ILE A 522 -22.39 -17.54 -22.64
C ILE A 522 -23.64 -16.97 -23.34
N ASN A 523 -24.84 -17.37 -22.93
CA ASN A 523 -26.08 -16.82 -23.50
C ASN A 523 -26.33 -15.35 -23.13
N ARG A 524 -25.94 -14.89 -21.93
CA ARG A 524 -26.01 -13.46 -21.57
C ARG A 524 -25.03 -12.58 -22.35
N PHE A 525 -23.89 -13.13 -22.76
CA PHE A 525 -22.94 -12.44 -23.63
C PHE A 525 -23.42 -12.37 -25.09
N ARG A 526 -24.31 -13.29 -25.51
CA ARG A 526 -24.87 -13.32 -26.87
C ARG A 526 -26.04 -12.34 -27.07
N THR A 527 -26.77 -11.99 -26.02
CA THR A 527 -27.92 -11.06 -26.08
C THR A 527 -27.57 -9.59 -25.83
N LYS A 528 -26.30 -9.29 -25.46
CA LYS A 528 -25.78 -7.91 -25.33
C LYS A 528 -24.96 -7.43 -26.55
N ARG A 529 -25.11 -8.10 -27.69
CA ARG A 529 -24.53 -7.66 -28.97
C ARG A 529 -25.59 -7.08 -29.88
#